data_AF-A0A1L1PBV2-F1
#
_entry.id   AF-A0A1L1PBV2-F1
#
_cell.length_a   1.000
_cell.length_b   1.000
_cell.length_c   1.000
_cell.angle_alpha   90.00
_cell.angle_beta   90.00
_cell.angle_gamma   90.00
#
_symmetry.space_group_name_H-M   'P 1'
#
loop_
_entity.id
_entity.type
_entity.pdbx_description
1 polymer ?
#
loop_
_entity_poly.entity_id
_entity_poly.type
_entity_poly.pdbx_seq_one_letter_code
_entity_poly.pdbx_strand_id
1 'polypeptide(L)'
;MSTSLIALLREQLPSIYGDSLPREIHYRNADGNLIAVALEVATVDELAFAIQTANAEALTLSRRRNALEDLHAEARKRAARGADRIADVAWEG
;
A
#
# COMPACT_ATOMS: atom_id res chain seq x y z
N MET A 1 -2.59 34.21 9.38
CA MET A 1 -2.97 33.00 8.63
C MET A 1 -3.50 32.01 9.65
N SER A 2 -4.74 31.55 9.53
CA SER A 2 -5.32 30.62 10.50
C SER A 2 -4.74 29.24 10.26
N THR A 3 -3.95 28.74 11.21
CA THR A 3 -3.44 27.36 11.18
C THR A 3 -4.62 26.41 11.24
N SER A 4 -4.73 25.49 10.28
CA SER A 4 -5.82 24.51 10.30
C SER A 4 -5.63 23.54 11.47
N LEU A 5 -6.73 23.03 12.01
CA LEU A 5 -6.69 22.05 13.10
C LEU A 5 -5.84 20.82 12.71
N ILE A 6 -5.89 20.40 11.45
CA ILE A 6 -5.06 19.27 10.96
C ILE A 6 -3.57 19.63 10.96
N ALA A 7 -3.20 20.85 10.56
CA ALA A 7 -1.80 21.28 10.63
C ALA A 7 -1.27 21.27 12.08
N LEU A 8 -2.08 21.70 13.05
CA LEU A 8 -1.74 21.63 14.47
C LEU A 8 -1.65 20.19 14.99
N LEU A 9 -2.60 19.33 14.63
CA LEU A 9 -2.62 17.92 15.05
C LEU A 9 -1.46 17.13 14.45
N ARG A 10 -0.98 17.50 13.25
CA ARG A 10 0.19 16.87 12.63
C ARG A 10 1.45 17.04 13.47
N GLU A 11 1.64 18.21 14.08
CA GLU A 11 2.79 18.48 14.98
C GLU A 11 2.70 17.67 16.29
N GLN A 12 1.51 17.23 16.68
CA GLN A 12 1.27 16.43 17.88
C GLN A 12 1.38 14.92 17.65
N LEU A 13 1.39 14.47 16.39
CA LEU A 13 1.55 13.05 16.07
C LEU A 13 3.01 12.62 16.30
N PRO A 14 3.26 11.41 16.84
CA PRO A 14 4.62 10.92 17.00
C PRO A 14 5.35 10.95 15.66
N SER A 15 6.61 11.43 15.65
CA SER A 15 7.38 11.72 14.42
C SER A 15 7.35 10.58 13.40
N ILE A 16 7.39 9.32 13.86
CA ILE A 16 7.39 8.13 12.99
C ILE A 16 6.14 8.07 12.10
N TYR A 17 4.98 8.46 12.63
CA TYR A 17 3.72 8.50 11.89
C TYR A 17 3.53 9.83 11.15
N GLY A 18 4.01 10.93 11.73
CA GLY A 18 3.95 12.27 11.13
C GLY A 18 4.76 12.40 9.83
N ASP A 19 5.89 11.70 9.73
CA ASP A 19 6.76 11.70 8.55
C ASP A 19 6.16 10.89 7.40
N SER A 20 5.36 9.87 7.72
CA SER A 20 4.67 9.05 6.72
C SER A 20 3.33 9.65 6.27
N LEU A 21 2.86 10.74 6.90
CA LEU A 21 1.63 11.40 6.48
C LEU A 21 1.82 12.05 5.11
N PRO A 22 0.91 11.77 4.15
CA PRO A 22 1.00 12.37 2.84
C PRO A 22 0.63 13.87 2.91
N ARG A 23 1.11 14.66 1.95
CA ARG A 23 0.69 16.07 1.81
C ARG A 23 -0.71 16.19 1.23
N GLU A 24 -1.15 15.17 0.51
CA GLU A 24 -2.42 15.10 -0.18
C GLU A 24 -3.03 13.71 0.04
N ILE A 25 -4.31 13.68 0.36
CA ILE A 25 -5.09 12.45 0.47
C ILE A 25 -5.89 12.22 -0.78
N HIS A 26 -6.07 10.95 -1.13
CA HIS A 26 -6.83 10.53 -2.29
C HIS A 26 -7.97 9.63 -1.83
N TYR A 27 -9.16 9.86 -2.38
CA TYR A 27 -10.30 8.97 -2.15
C TYR A 27 -11.22 8.95 -3.37
N ARG A 28 -12.11 7.95 -3.42
CA ARG A 28 -13.12 7.86 -4.48
C ARG A 28 -14.47 8.36 -3.95
N ASN A 29 -15.09 9.32 -4.64
CA ASN A 29 -16.42 9.80 -4.27
C ASN A 29 -17.51 8.78 -4.68
N ALA A 30 -18.78 9.08 -4.33
CA ALA A 30 -19.92 8.23 -4.63
C ALA A 30 -20.11 7.96 -6.15
N ASP A 31 -19.71 8.89 -7.01
CA ASP A 31 -19.79 8.75 -8.47
C ASP A 31 -18.62 7.96 -9.07
N GLY A 32 -17.69 7.52 -8.22
CA GLY A 32 -16.50 6.81 -8.67
C GLY A 32 -15.36 7.73 -9.12
N ASN A 33 -15.44 9.05 -8.92
CA ASN A 33 -14.36 9.97 -9.28
C ASN A 33 -13.24 9.94 -8.25
N LEU A 34 -11.99 10.00 -8.73
CA LEU A 34 -10.82 10.16 -7.85
C LEU A 34 -10.73 11.63 -7.43
N ILE A 35 -10.81 11.87 -6.12
CA ILE A 35 -10.68 13.19 -5.51
C ILE A 35 -9.33 13.24 -4.80
N ALA A 36 -8.66 14.38 -4.97
CA ALA A 36 -7.41 14.70 -4.30
C ALA A 36 -7.63 15.95 -3.45
N VAL A 37 -7.26 15.88 -2.17
CA VAL A 37 -7.46 16.97 -1.21
C VAL A 37 -6.18 17.17 -0.42
N ALA A 38 -5.72 18.42 -0.33
CA ALA A 38 -4.57 18.75 0.51
C ALA A 38 -4.90 18.41 1.98
N LEU A 39 -4.01 17.64 2.63
CA LEU A 39 -4.25 17.12 3.97
C LEU A 39 -4.56 18.26 4.97
N GLU A 40 -3.91 19.40 4.79
CA GLU A 40 -4.08 20.58 5.65
C GLU A 40 -5.49 21.18 5.67
N VAL A 41 -6.30 21.00 4.62
CA VAL A 41 -7.67 21.50 4.56
C VAL A 41 -8.72 20.38 4.54
N ALA A 42 -8.28 19.13 4.56
CA ALA A 42 -9.16 17.98 4.54
C ALA A 42 -10.13 18.01 5.72
N THR A 43 -11.36 17.59 5.48
CA THR A 43 -12.35 17.32 6.52
C THR A 43 -12.10 15.95 7.15
N VAL A 44 -12.71 15.72 8.31
CA VAL A 44 -12.67 14.40 8.98
C VAL A 44 -13.30 13.32 8.10
N ASP A 45 -14.35 13.66 7.35
CA ASP A 45 -15.02 12.72 6.44
C ASP A 45 -14.12 12.36 5.25
N GLU A 46 -13.46 13.35 4.65
CA GLU A 46 -12.49 13.11 3.56
C GLU A 46 -11.31 12.24 4.02
N LEU A 47 -10.83 12.42 5.26
CA LEU A 47 -9.86 11.52 5.87
C LEU A 47 -10.40 10.10 6.00
N ALA A 48 -11.64 9.93 6.48
CA ALA A 48 -12.26 8.61 6.60
C ALA A 48 -12.40 7.92 5.23
N PHE A 49 -12.78 8.66 4.19
CA PHE A 49 -12.86 8.14 2.82
C PHE A 49 -11.49 7.78 2.25
N ALA A 50 -10.45 8.58 2.53
CA ALA A 50 -9.09 8.26 2.13
C ALA A 50 -8.58 7.00 2.83
N ILE A 51 -8.85 6.82 4.12
CA ILE A 51 -8.52 5.59 4.87
C ILE A 51 -9.24 4.39 4.25
N GLN A 52 -10.53 4.51 3.96
CA GLN A 52 -11.29 3.42 3.32
C GLN A 52 -10.70 3.05 1.95
N THR A 53 -10.36 4.05 1.14
CA THR A 53 -9.75 3.85 -0.17
C THR A 53 -8.40 3.14 -0.06
N ALA A 54 -7.51 3.64 0.81
CA ALA A 54 -6.20 3.05 1.07
C ALA A 54 -6.30 1.59 1.56
N ASN A 55 -7.29 1.28 2.40
CA ASN A 55 -7.53 -0.09 2.86
C ASN A 55 -7.96 -1.02 1.71
N ALA A 56 -8.81 -0.55 0.79
CA ALA A 56 -9.23 -1.33 -0.37
C ALA A 56 -8.06 -1.61 -1.33
N GLU A 57 -7.19 -0.63 -1.53
CA GLU A 57 -5.96 -0.76 -2.32
C GLU A 57 -4.98 -1.74 -1.66
N ALA A 58 -4.75 -1.59 -0.36
CA ALA A 58 -3.88 -2.48 0.41
C ALA A 58 -4.37 -3.94 0.38
N LEU A 59 -5.68 -4.16 0.49
CA LEU A 59 -6.27 -5.49 0.39
C LEU A 59 -6.06 -6.10 -1.01
N THR A 60 -6.20 -5.30 -2.05
CA THR A 60 -5.99 -5.74 -3.44
C THR A 60 -4.51 -6.09 -3.68
N LEU A 61 -3.60 -5.25 -3.19
CA LEU A 61 -2.17 -5.51 -3.26
C LEU A 61 -1.77 -6.77 -2.46
N SER A 62 -2.33 -6.96 -1.27
CA SER A 62 -2.11 -8.14 -0.43
C SER A 62 -2.56 -9.42 -1.12
N ARG A 63 -3.77 -9.43 -1.70
CA ARG A 63 -4.26 -10.58 -2.49
C ARG A 63 -3.33 -10.91 -3.66
N ARG A 64 -2.87 -9.89 -4.38
CA ARG A 64 -1.91 -10.06 -5.47
C ARG A 64 -0.58 -10.65 -4.99
N ARG A 65 -0.04 -10.14 -3.87
CA ARG A 65 1.20 -10.65 -3.28
C ARG A 65 1.05 -12.13 -2.89
N ASN A 66 -0.01 -12.47 -2.17
CA ASN A 66 -0.24 -13.85 -1.72
C ASN A 66 -0.39 -14.81 -2.92
N ALA A 67 -1.10 -14.40 -3.98
CA ALA A 67 -1.22 -15.21 -5.19
C ALA A 67 0.14 -15.47 -5.87
N LEU A 68 1.05 -14.49 -5.84
CA LEU A 68 2.42 -14.66 -6.35
C LEU A 68 3.26 -15.57 -5.45
N GLU A 69 3.11 -15.47 -4.13
CA GLU A 69 3.78 -16.35 -3.17
C GLU A 69 3.34 -17.81 -3.36
N ASP A 70 2.04 -18.05 -3.52
CA ASP A 70 1.49 -19.38 -3.79
C ASP A 70 1.99 -19.94 -5.13
N LEU A 71 1.96 -19.13 -6.20
CA LEU A 71 2.48 -19.52 -7.51
C LEU A 71 3.97 -19.87 -7.44
N HIS A 72 4.76 -19.07 -6.73
CA HIS A 72 6.19 -19.31 -6.55
C HIS A 72 6.45 -20.63 -5.81
N ALA A 73 5.71 -20.91 -4.73
CA ALA A 73 5.83 -22.16 -3.99
C ALA A 73 5.50 -23.38 -4.87
N GLU A 74 4.42 -23.29 -5.65
CA GLU A 74 3.98 -24.35 -6.55
C GLU A 74 4.92 -24.56 -7.74
N ALA A 75 5.50 -23.49 -8.28
CA ALA A 75 6.52 -23.55 -9.32
C ALA A 75 7.80 -24.24 -8.82
N ARG A 76 8.21 -23.94 -7.57
CA ARG A 76 9.39 -24.55 -6.95
C ARG A 76 9.20 -26.06 -6.70
N LYS A 77 8.00 -26.49 -6.28
CA LYS A 77 7.70 -27.92 -6.08
C LYS A 77 7.75 -28.73 -7.38
N ARG A 78 7.43 -28.11 -8.52
CA ARG A 78 7.35 -28.77 -9.83
C ARG A 78 8.62 -28.65 -10.68
N ALA A 79 9.73 -28.19 -10.08
CA ALA A 79 10.98 -27.92 -10.78
C ALA A 79 10.77 -27.05 -12.05
N ALA A 80 9.88 -26.05 -11.97
CA ALA A 80 9.69 -25.11 -13.06
C ALA A 80 11.00 -24.36 -13.36
N ARG A 81 11.14 -23.83 -14.58
CA ARG A 81 12.37 -23.15 -15.03
C ARG A 81 12.98 -22.22 -13.97
N GLY A 82 14.24 -22.47 -13.61
CA GLY A 82 14.96 -21.71 -12.58
C GLY A 82 14.75 -22.22 -11.14
N ALA A 83 14.01 -23.31 -10.95
CA ALA A 83 13.90 -24.01 -9.67
C ALA A 83 14.95 -25.11 -9.48
N ASP A 84 15.72 -25.44 -10.53
CA ASP A 84 16.86 -26.36 -10.45
C ASP A 84 17.86 -25.84 -9.42
N ARG A 85 18.22 -26.66 -8.44
CA ARG A 85 19.30 -26.32 -7.51
C ARG A 85 20.62 -26.63 -8.19
N ILE A 86 21.67 -25.86 -7.90
CA ILE A 86 23.04 -26.18 -8.35
C ILE A 86 23.45 -27.61 -7.96
N ALA A 87 22.89 -28.18 -6.89
CA ALA A 87 23.10 -29.57 -6.49
C ALA A 87 22.44 -30.62 -7.43
N ASP A 88 21.41 -30.22 -8.19
CA ASP A 88 20.67 -31.09 -9.12
C ASP A 88 21.21 -31.00 -10.57
N VAL A 89 22.06 -30.01 -10.86
CA VAL A 89 22.79 -29.91 -12.12
C VAL A 89 23.99 -30.85 -12.02
N ALA A 90 23.83 -32.09 -12.49
CA ALA A 90 24.94 -33.01 -12.64
C ALA A 90 25.98 -32.38 -13.59
N TRP A 91 27.13 -31.98 -13.03
CA TRP A 91 28.31 -31.64 -13.82
C TRP A 91 28.90 -32.96 -14.33
N GLU A 92 28.60 -33.32 -15.59
CA GLU A 92 29.45 -34.26 -16.33
C GLU A 92 30.74 -33.50 -16.68
N GLY A 93 31.81 -33.81 -15.95
CA GLY A 93 33.17 -33.38 -16.26
C GLY A 93 33.80 -34.24 -17.36
#